data_AF-A1SCL3-F1
#
_entry.id   AF-A1SCL3-F1
#
_cell.length_a   1.000
_cell.length_b   1.000
_cell.length_c   1.000
_cell.angle_alpha   90.00
_cell.angle_beta   90.00
_cell.angle_gamma   90.00
#
_symmetry.space_group_name_H-M   'P 1'
#
loop_
_entity.id
_entity.type
_entity.pdbx_description
1 polymer ?
#
loop_
_entity_poly.entity_id
_entity_poly.type
_entity_poly.pdbx_seq_one_letter_code
_entity_poly.pdbx_strand_id
1 'polypeptide(L)' 'MASVGQQVRSADSAICQNIERYADDRVFLSQNLVAQLRNLVEGLVVWAHLGDPDTEFHYDRMGPALEAVKAIP' A
#
# COMPACT_ATOMS: atom_id res chain seq x y z
N MET A 1 -11.84 8.63 7.29
CA MET A 1 -11.36 7.30 6.87
C MET A 1 -11.05 7.38 5.38
N ALA A 2 -9.96 6.78 4.90
CA ALA A 2 -9.47 6.96 3.53
C ALA A 2 -10.02 5.85 2.61
N SER A 3 -10.28 6.17 1.34
CA SER A 3 -10.59 5.13 0.34
C SER A 3 -9.35 4.29 0.02
N VAL A 4 -9.57 3.10 -0.54
CA VAL A 4 -8.51 2.19 -1.01
C VAL A 4 -7.58 2.93 -1.99
N GLY A 5 -8.15 3.64 -2.96
CA GLY A 5 -7.38 4.42 -3.92
C GLY A 5 -6.59 5.56 -3.26
N GLN A 6 -7.14 6.20 -2.22
CA GLN A 6 -6.43 7.23 -1.47
C GLN A 6 -5.27 6.66 -0.67
N GLN A 7 -5.41 5.48 -0.08
CA GLN A 7 -4.32 4.80 0.61
C GLN A 7 -3.17 4.45 -0.34
N VAL A 8 -3.48 3.90 -1.51
CA VAL A 8 -2.46 3.56 -2.53
C VAL A 8 -1.70 4.81 -2.98
N ARG A 9 -2.41 5.90 -3.31
CA ARG A 9 -1.77 7.17 -3.69
C ARG A 9 -0.95 7.79 -2.56
N SER A 10 -1.40 7.63 -1.31
CA SER A 10 -0.67 8.16 -0.15
C SER A 10 0.62 7.37 0.09
N ALA A 11 0.59 6.05 -0.07
CA ALA A 11 1.79 5.20 0.04
C ALA A 11 2.80 5.50 -1.08
N ASP A 12 2.33 5.63 -2.32
CA ASP A 12 3.16 6.04 -3.47
C ASP A 12 3.84 7.40 -3.23
N SER A 13 3.06 8.41 -2.82
CA SER A 13 3.59 9.73 -2.50
C SER A 13 4.63 9.69 -1.37
N ALA A 14 4.39 8.90 -0.32
CA ALA A 14 5.34 8.73 0.78
C ALA A 14 6.64 8.03 0.34
N ILE A 15 6.56 7.05 -0.56
CA ILE A 15 7.74 6.38 -1.14
C ILE A 15 8.59 7.40 -1.90
N CYS A 16 7.98 8.16 -2.82
CA CYS A 16 8.68 9.18 -3.60
C CYS A 16 9.35 10.22 -2.70
N GLN A 17 8.62 10.76 -1.72
CA GLN A 17 9.17 11.72 -0.77
C GLN A 17 10.31 11.15 0.08
N ASN A 18 10.22 9.89 0.52
CA ASN A 18 11.29 9.25 1.28
C ASN A 18 12.55 9.08 0.44
N ILE A 19 12.43 8.68 -0.82
CA ILE A 19 13.56 8.56 -1.75
C ILE A 19 14.25 9.90 -1.95
N GLU A 20 13.47 10.96 -2.20
CA GLU A 20 14.00 12.32 -2.39
C GLU A 20 14.68 12.85 -1.12
N ARG A 21 14.07 12.64 0.05
CA ARG A 21 14.52 13.24 1.32
C ARG A 21 15.68 12.50 1.98
N TYR A 22 15.79 11.19 1.77
CA TYR A 22 16.75 10.32 2.47
C TYR A 22 17.70 9.61 1.51
N ALA A 23 17.93 10.14 0.31
CA ALA A 23 18.85 9.56 -0.67
C ALA A 23 20.24 9.26 -0.09
N ASP A 24 20.73 10.15 0.79
CA ASP A 24 22.04 10.05 1.44
C ASP A 24 22.01 9.35 2.81
N ASP A 25 20.81 9.09 3.38
CA ASP A 25 20.62 8.32 4.61
C ASP A 25 19.95 6.98 4.31
N ARG A 26 20.77 6.04 3.81
CA ARG A 26 20.33 4.71 3.39
C ARG A 26 19.66 3.90 4.50
N VAL A 27 20.06 4.11 5.75
CA VAL A 27 19.48 3.38 6.90
C VAL A 27 18.04 3.84 7.10
N PHE A 28 17.81 5.14 7.21
CA PHE A 28 16.47 5.69 7.40
C PHE A 28 15.56 5.43 6.19
N LEU A 29 16.14 5.51 4.98
CA LEU A 29 15.45 5.20 3.73
C LEU A 29 14.96 3.75 3.73
N SER A 30 15.82 2.78 4.05
CA SER A 30 15.46 1.35 4.02
C SER A 30 14.33 1.01 5.00
N GLN A 31 14.33 1.59 6.20
CA GLN A 31 13.29 1.35 7.21
C GLN A 31 11.93 1.90 6.76
N ASN A 32 11.92 3.14 6.25
CA ASN A 32 10.67 3.77 5.82
C ASN A 32 10.13 3.17 4.52
N LEU A 33 11.01 2.82 3.58
CA LEU A 33 10.59 2.19 2.32
C LEU A 33 9.88 0.85 2.55
N VAL A 34 10.38 -0.02 3.42
CA VAL A 34 9.75 -1.33 3.66
C VAL A 34 8.33 -1.18 4.21
N ALA A 35 8.11 -0.25 5.14
CA ALA A 35 6.79 0.02 5.68
C ALA A 35 5.83 0.56 4.62
N GLN A 36 6.27 1.50 3.77
CA GLN A 36 5.41 2.05 2.73
C GLN A 36 5.16 1.09 1.57
N LEU A 37 6.13 0.24 1.21
CA LEU A 37 5.95 -0.84 0.24
C LEU A 37 4.89 -1.83 0.72
N ARG A 38 4.90 -2.18 2.01
CA ARG A 38 3.84 -3.01 2.59
C ARG A 38 2.49 -2.33 2.47
N ASN A 39 2.37 -1.06 2.86
CA ASN A 39 1.11 -0.31 2.75
C ASN A 39 0.60 -0.24 1.31
N LEU A 40 1.51 -0.07 0.35
CA LEU A 40 1.20 -0.03 -1.08
C LEU A 40 0.66 -1.37 -1.57
N VAL A 41 1.36 -2.47 -1.27
CA VAL A 41 0.94 -3.83 -1.66
C VAL A 41 -0.40 -4.18 -1.02
N GLU A 42 -0.58 -3.88 0.26
CA GLU A 42 -1.84 -4.13 0.98
C GLU A 42 -3.01 -3.37 0.33
N GLY A 43 -2.83 -2.08 0.02
CA GLY A 43 -3.83 -1.30 -0.69
C GLY A 43 -4.15 -1.84 -2.09
N LEU A 44 -3.14 -2.26 -2.85
CA LEU A 44 -3.30 -2.84 -4.18
C LEU A 44 -4.02 -4.19 -4.14
N VAL A 45 -3.74 -5.04 -3.16
CA VAL A 45 -4.42 -6.33 -2.96
C VAL A 45 -5.91 -6.12 -2.68
N VAL A 46 -6.24 -5.18 -1.79
CA VAL A 46 -7.65 -4.84 -1.49
C VAL A 46 -8.33 -4.23 -2.72
N TRP A 47 -7.64 -3.36 -3.46
CA TRP A 47 -8.17 -2.80 -4.71
C TRP A 47 -8.45 -3.90 -5.73
N ALA A 48 -7.49 -4.80 -5.98
CA ALA A 48 -7.65 -5.91 -6.90
C ALA A 48 -8.82 -6.83 -6.52
N HIS A 49 -9.04 -7.03 -5.22
CA HIS A 49 -10.15 -7.83 -4.72
C HIS A 49 -11.53 -7.16 -4.86
N LEU A 50 -11.62 -5.86 -4.54
CA LEU A 50 -12.90 -5.14 -4.53
C LEU A 50 -13.29 -4.57 -5.90
N GLY A 51 -12.31 -4.31 -6.77
CA GLY A 51 -12.52 -3.68 -8.07
C GLY A 51 -12.92 -2.20 -8.03
N ASP A 52 -13.07 -1.62 -6.84
CA ASP A 52 -13.51 -0.24 -6.64
C ASP A 52 -12.53 0.56 -5.75
N PRO A 53 -11.86 1.59 -6.29
CA PRO A 53 -10.93 2.42 -5.53
C PRO A 53 -11.59 3.38 -4.54
N ASP A 54 -12.89 3.67 -4.71
CA ASP A 54 -13.60 4.63 -3.87
C ASP A 54 -14.17 3.98 -2.60
N THR A 55 -14.15 2.65 -2.55
CA THR A 55 -14.48 1.90 -1.35
C THR A 55 -13.54 2.26 -0.19
N GLU A 56 -14.11 2.40 1.00
CA GLU A 56 -13.36 2.68 2.22
C GLU A 56 -12.40 1.54 2.56
N PHE A 57 -11.15 1.87 2.89
CA PHE A 57 -10.19 0.86 3.32
C PHE A 57 -10.46 0.45 4.77
N HIS A 58 -10.64 -0.85 4.97
CA HIS A 58 -10.70 -1.46 6.29
C HIS A 58 -9.71 -2.62 6.36
N TYR A 59 -8.92 -2.67 7.43
CA TYR A 59 -7.82 -3.64 7.57
C TYR A 59 -8.33 -5.10 7.70
N ASP A 60 -9.56 -5.30 8.17
CA ASP A 60 -10.21 -6.62 8.22
C ASP A 60 -10.41 -7.24 6.82
N ARG A 61 -10.50 -6.42 5.77
CA ARG A 61 -10.62 -6.88 4.37
C ARG A 61 -9.31 -7.44 3.80
N MET A 62 -8.18 -7.23 4.47
CA MET A 62 -6.88 -7.73 4.03
C MET A 62 -6.81 -9.25 3.95
N GLY A 63 -7.34 -9.95 4.96
CA GLY A 63 -7.32 -11.41 5.00
C GLY A 63 -8.05 -12.03 3.80
N PRO A 64 -9.34 -11.70 3.58
CA PRO A 64 -10.10 -12.16 2.42
C PRO A 64 -9.48 -11.76 1.08
N ALA A 65 -8.99 -10.52 0.97
CA ALA A 65 -8.38 -10.02 -0.27
C ALA A 65 -7.09 -10.78 -0.61
N LEU A 66 -6.26 -11.08 0.39
CA LEU A 66 -5.01 -11.82 0.18
C LEU A 66 -5.26 -13.25 -0.28
N GLU A 67 -6.25 -13.94 0.30
CA GLU A 67 -6.64 -15.28 -0.12
C GLU A 67 -7.22 -15.29 -1.55
N ALA A 68 -8.04 -14.29 -1.89
CA ALA A 68 -8.57 -14.14 -3.23
C ALA A 68 -7.46 -13.91 -4.29
N VAL A 69 -6.47 -13.07 -3.99
CA VAL A 69 -5.36 -12.78 -4.92
C VAL A 69 -4.43 -13.99 -5.08
N LYS A 70 -4.14 -14.75 -4.01
CA LYS A 70 -3.33 -15.99 -4.11
C LYS A 70 -3.99 -17.09 -4.93
N ALA A 71 -5.32 -17.08 -5.01
CA ALA A 71 -6.09 -18.07 -5.76
C ALA A 71 -6.16 -17.76 -7.28
N ILE A 72 -5.60 -16.63 -7.72
CA ILE A 72 -5.49 -16.29 -9.15
C ILE A 72 -4.41 -17.22 -9.76
N PRO A 73 -4.76 -18.03 -10.78
CA PRO A 73 -3.86 -19.03 -11.38
C PRO A 73 -2.70 -18.45 -12.19
#